data_AF-A0AAD7LEB8-F1
#
_entry.id   AF-A0AAD7LEB8-F1
#
_cell.length_a   1.000
_cell.length_b   1.000
_cell.length_c   1.000
_cell.angle_alpha   90.00
_cell.angle_beta   90.00
_cell.angle_gamma   90.00
#
_symmetry.space_group_name_H-M   'P 1'
#
loop_
_entity.id
_entity.type
_entity.pdbx_description
1 polymer ?
#
loop_
_entity_poly.entity_id
_entity_poly.type
_entity_poly.pdbx_seq_one_letter_code
_entity_poly.pdbx_strand_id
1 'polypeptide(L)'
;MGGCISSRSSSTFNNIRVVHLNGYVEDFDYPFSVSQVTCNPNKYFLCTPAQLLSTCSMPLRADTQLQPGQVYFMLPYSTLQADVSQLDLVALARKLTAIAKTSRCKANFWLH
;
A
#
# COMPACT_ATOMS: atom_id res chain seq x y z
N MET A 1 34.83 2.42 2.65
CA MET A 1 33.84 1.43 3.09
C MET A 1 33.22 1.92 4.37
N GLY A 2 32.01 2.48 4.32
CA GLY A 2 31.31 2.98 5.51
C GLY A 2 29.88 2.48 5.43
N GLY A 3 29.64 1.27 5.95
CA GLY A 3 28.32 0.68 6.05
C GLY A 3 27.50 1.46 7.07
N CYS A 4 26.71 2.41 6.59
CA CYS A 4 25.71 3.06 7.41
C CYS A 4 24.64 2.01 7.73
N ILE A 5 24.60 1.61 9.01
CA ILE A 5 23.50 0.92 9.68
C ILE A 5 22.17 1.61 9.31
N SER A 6 21.59 1.20 8.19
CA SER A 6 20.18 1.43 7.94
C SER A 6 19.51 0.67 9.05
N SER A 7 18.97 1.39 10.04
CA SER A 7 18.08 0.82 11.03
C SER A 7 17.14 -0.09 10.26
N ARG A 8 17.34 -1.40 10.37
CA ARG A 8 16.30 -2.40 10.11
C ARG A 8 15.30 -2.19 11.23
N SER A 9 14.66 -1.03 11.21
CA SER A 9 13.32 -0.92 11.71
C SER A 9 12.55 -1.80 10.74
N SER A 10 12.54 -3.10 11.02
CA SER A 10 11.35 -3.91 10.91
C SER A 10 10.34 -3.23 11.83
N SER A 11 9.94 -2.03 11.46
CA SER A 11 8.88 -1.27 12.06
C SER A 11 7.68 -2.13 11.77
N THR A 12 7.41 -3.06 12.67
CA THR A 12 6.16 -3.78 12.84
C THR A 12 5.20 -2.68 13.23
N PHE A 13 4.59 -2.09 12.22
CA PHE A 13 3.61 -1.06 12.42
C PHE A 13 2.35 -1.79 12.89
N ASN A 14 1.94 -1.57 14.13
CA ASN A 14 0.84 -2.35 14.73
C ASN A 14 -0.54 -1.91 14.22
N ASN A 15 -0.56 -1.05 13.21
CA ASN A 15 -1.71 -0.48 12.54
C ASN A 15 -1.80 -1.01 11.11
N ILE A 16 -2.97 -0.89 10.50
CA ILE A 16 -3.19 -1.13 9.07
C ILE A 16 -2.78 0.11 8.31
N ARG A 17 -2.11 -0.07 7.17
CA ARG A 17 -1.71 1.04 6.32
C ARG A 17 -2.31 0.91 4.94
N VAL A 18 -3.05 1.93 4.51
CA VAL A 18 -3.71 1.97 3.22
C VAL A 18 -3.09 3.11 2.41
N VAL A 19 -2.52 2.78 1.25
CA VAL A 19 -1.94 3.77 0.35
C VAL A 19 -2.85 3.97 -0.83
N HIS A 20 -3.26 5.20 -1.05
CA HIS A 20 -4.06 5.62 -2.18
C HIS A 20 -3.18 5.81 -3.41
N LEU A 21 -3.77 5.65 -4.60
CA LEU A 21 -3.10 6.00 -5.86
C LEU A 21 -2.60 7.43 -5.94
N ASN A 22 -3.25 8.35 -5.24
CA ASN A 22 -2.83 9.74 -5.15
C ASN A 22 -1.55 9.93 -4.31
N GLY A 23 -1.04 8.86 -3.70
CA GLY A 23 0.10 8.86 -2.80
C GLY A 23 -0.21 9.30 -1.36
N TYR A 24 -1.49 9.37 -1.01
CA TYR A 24 -1.93 9.56 0.35
C TYR A 24 -1.83 8.24 1.14
N VAL A 25 -1.47 8.30 2.41
CA VAL A 25 -1.37 7.13 3.30
C VAL A 25 -2.35 7.34 4.45
N GLU A 26 -3.23 6.38 4.66
CA GLU A 26 -4.10 6.30 5.83
C GLU A 26 -3.63 5.18 6.74
N ASP A 27 -3.55 5.49 8.02
CA ASP A 27 -3.29 4.54 9.10
C ASP A 27 -4.57 4.26 9.90
N PHE A 28 -4.78 3.00 10.21
CA PHE A 28 -5.92 2.54 11.01
C PHE A 28 -5.44 1.66 12.17
N ASP A 29 -5.77 2.00 13.41
CA ASP A 29 -5.36 1.25 14.61
C ASP A 29 -6.17 -0.02 14.88
N TYR A 30 -7.32 -0.20 14.23
CA TYR A 30 -8.23 -1.32 14.47
C TYR A 30 -8.45 -2.15 13.20
N PRO A 31 -8.74 -3.46 13.31
CA PRO A 31 -9.07 -4.29 12.15
C PRO A 31 -10.36 -3.81 11.48
N PHE A 32 -10.21 -3.16 10.33
CA PHE A 32 -11.32 -2.76 9.46
C PHE A 32 -11.55 -3.79 8.36
N SER A 33 -12.80 -3.96 7.94
CA SER A 33 -13.09 -4.67 6.69
C SER A 33 -12.70 -3.81 5.49
N VAL A 34 -12.38 -4.47 4.37
CA VAL A 34 -12.12 -3.79 3.09
C VAL A 34 -13.30 -2.87 2.73
N SER A 35 -14.54 -3.30 2.96
CA SER A 35 -15.73 -2.49 2.71
C SER A 35 -15.75 -1.19 3.53
N GLN A 36 -15.33 -1.23 4.79
CA GLN A 36 -15.31 -0.05 5.67
C GLN A 36 -14.25 0.97 5.25
N VAL A 37 -13.05 0.50 4.87
CA VAL A 37 -11.98 1.40 4.40
C VAL A 37 -12.32 2.01 3.05
N THR A 38 -12.84 1.18 2.14
CA THR A 38 -13.01 1.59 0.75
C THR A 38 -14.18 2.56 0.59
N CYS A 39 -15.14 2.55 1.53
CA CYS A 39 -16.42 3.29 1.56
C CYS A 39 -17.35 2.99 0.35
N ASN A 40 -16.78 2.70 -0.82
CA ASN A 40 -17.42 2.32 -2.08
C ASN A 40 -16.69 1.11 -2.70
N PRO A 41 -16.97 -0.13 -2.27
CA PRO A 41 -16.29 -1.34 -2.72
C PRO A 41 -16.53 -1.70 -4.19
N ASN A 42 -17.45 -0.99 -4.87
CA ASN A 42 -17.74 -1.19 -6.29
C ASN A 42 -16.85 -0.32 -7.21
N LYS A 43 -16.24 0.75 -6.68
CA LYS A 43 -15.41 1.68 -7.45
C LYS A 43 -13.93 1.49 -7.19
N TYR A 44 -13.59 1.15 -5.95
CA TYR A 44 -12.22 0.91 -5.51
C TYR A 44 -12.09 -0.49 -4.93
N PHE A 45 -10.87 -1.01 -4.96
CA PHE A 45 -10.49 -2.26 -4.35
C PHE A 45 -9.20 -2.10 -3.54
N LEU A 46 -9.02 -2.99 -2.57
CA LEU A 46 -7.78 -3.13 -1.82
C LEU A 46 -6.99 -4.33 -2.32
N CYS A 47 -5.68 -4.19 -2.42
CA CYS A 47 -4.77 -5.29 -2.72
C CYS A 47 -3.45 -5.12 -1.96
N THR A 48 -2.76 -6.22 -1.70
CA THR A 48 -1.38 -6.14 -1.19
C THR A 48 -0.39 -5.91 -2.34
N PRO A 49 0.81 -5.37 -2.07
CA PRO A 49 1.85 -5.24 -3.09
C PRO A 49 2.15 -6.56 -3.81
N ALA A 50 2.18 -7.67 -3.07
CA ALA A 50 2.40 -8.99 -3.62
C ALA A 50 1.28 -9.43 -4.58
N GLN A 51 0.02 -9.12 -4.25
CA GLN A 51 -1.12 -9.42 -5.13
C GLN A 51 -1.14 -8.53 -6.38
N LEU A 52 -0.80 -7.24 -6.25
CA LEU A 52 -0.73 -6.33 -7.39
C LEU A 52 0.36 -6.75 -8.40
N LEU A 53 1.47 -7.30 -7.90
CA LEU A 53 2.56 -7.82 -8.71
C LEU A 53 2.31 -9.24 -9.25
N SER A 54 1.30 -9.93 -8.73
CA SER A 54 0.92 -11.27 -9.17
C SER A 54 0.17 -11.19 -10.49
N THR A 55 0.36 -12.18 -11.36
CA THR A 55 -0.41 -12.34 -12.62
C THR A 55 -1.91 -12.51 -12.36
N CYS A 56 -2.29 -12.89 -11.13
CA CYS A 56 -3.64 -12.80 -10.62
C CYS A 56 -3.74 -11.62 -9.66
N SER A 57 -3.90 -10.42 -10.20
CA SER A 57 -4.25 -9.21 -9.46
C SER A 57 -5.68 -9.31 -8.94
N MET A 58 -5.89 -10.22 -7.98
CA MET A 58 -7.18 -10.42 -7.34
C MET A 58 -7.34 -9.39 -6.22
N PRO A 59 -8.38 -8.55 -6.28
CA PRO A 59 -8.72 -7.67 -5.17
C PRO A 59 -9.05 -8.50 -3.92
N LEU A 60 -8.71 -7.97 -2.75
CA LEU A 60 -9.21 -8.50 -1.48
C LEU A 60 -10.73 -8.42 -1.46
N ARG A 61 -11.39 -9.43 -0.89
CA ARG A 61 -12.86 -9.42 -0.79
C ARG A 61 -13.27 -8.28 0.14
N ALA A 62 -14.41 -7.66 -0.14
CA ALA A 62 -14.97 -6.60 0.69
C ALA A 62 -15.17 -7.02 2.17
N ASP A 63 -15.40 -8.31 2.38
CA ASP A 63 -15.56 -8.97 3.69
C ASP A 63 -14.24 -9.33 4.38
N THR A 64 -13.11 -9.24 3.68
CA THR A 64 -11.81 -9.56 4.28
C THR A 64 -11.44 -8.48 5.29
N GLN A 65 -11.11 -8.90 6.51
CA GLN A 65 -10.54 -8.03 7.53
C GLN A 65 -9.07 -7.74 7.23
N LEU A 66 -8.73 -6.46 7.22
CA LEU A 66 -7.36 -5.99 7.08
C LEU A 66 -6.58 -6.34 8.35
N GLN A 67 -5.34 -6.75 8.15
CA GLN A 67 -4.45 -7.16 9.22
C GLN A 67 -3.48 -6.03 9.57
N PRO A 68 -3.32 -5.69 10.85
CA PRO A 68 -2.28 -4.78 11.30
C PRO A 68 -0.89 -5.33 10.93
N GLY A 69 0.05 -4.44 10.62
CA GLY A 69 1.39 -4.82 10.17
C GLY A 69 1.51 -5.09 8.67
N GLN A 70 0.42 -4.92 7.92
CA GLN A 70 0.43 -5.04 6.45
C GLN A 70 0.05 -3.73 5.76
N VAL A 71 0.69 -3.52 4.60
CA VAL A 71 0.37 -2.41 3.70
C VAL A 71 -0.60 -2.90 2.64
N TYR A 72 -1.66 -2.13 2.45
CA TYR A 72 -2.68 -2.32 1.44
C TYR A 72 -2.70 -1.13 0.49
N PHE A 73 -3.00 -1.38 -0.77
CA PHE A 73 -3.12 -0.37 -1.81
C PHE A 73 -4.58 -0.21 -2.22
N MET A 74 -5.08 1.01 -2.16
CA MET A 74 -6.42 1.39 -2.59
C MET A 74 -6.36 1.92 -4.01
N LEU A 75 -6.94 1.14 -4.93
CA LEU A 75 -6.90 1.40 -6.36
C LEU A 75 -8.32 1.35 -6.95
N PRO A 76 -8.67 2.17 -7.95
CA PRO A 76 -9.92 2.02 -8.68
C PRO A 76 -9.84 0.79 -9.58
N TYR A 77 -10.96 0.10 -9.78
CA TYR A 77 -11.03 -1.07 -10.67
C TYR A 77 -10.55 -0.80 -12.11
N SER A 78 -10.58 0.46 -12.54
CA SER A 78 -10.00 0.89 -13.82
C SER A 78 -8.50 0.54 -13.95
N THR A 79 -7.77 0.40 -12.83
CA THR A 79 -6.36 -0.05 -12.85
C THR A 79 -6.18 -1.54 -13.10
N LEU A 80 -7.25 -2.33 -13.01
CA LEU A 80 -7.26 -3.74 -13.39
C LEU A 80 -7.78 -3.94 -14.82
N GLN A 81 -8.31 -2.90 -15.47
CA GLN A 81 -8.74 -3.02 -16.87
C GLN A 81 -7.53 -3.21 -17.79
N ALA A 82 -7.69 -4.13 -18.74
CA ALA A 82 -6.66 -4.86 -19.49
C ALA A 82 -5.61 -4.07 -20.30
N ASP A 83 -5.57 -2.74 -20.18
CA ASP A 83 -4.60 -1.89 -20.89
C ASP A 83 -3.35 -1.57 -20.07
N VAL A 84 -3.31 -1.94 -18.79
CA VAL A 84 -2.16 -1.64 -17.92
C VAL A 84 -1.06 -2.68 -18.13
N SER A 85 0.11 -2.22 -18.61
CA SER A 85 1.28 -3.08 -18.75
C SER A 85 1.74 -3.62 -17.39
N GLN A 86 2.25 -4.85 -17.35
CA GLN A 86 2.83 -5.43 -16.13
C GLN A 86 3.95 -4.54 -15.57
N LEU A 87 4.70 -3.87 -16.44
CA LEU A 87 5.74 -2.92 -16.05
C LEU A 87 5.17 -1.71 -15.29
N ASP A 88 4.01 -1.20 -15.72
CA ASP A 88 3.31 -0.11 -15.05
C ASP A 88 2.75 -0.55 -13.70
N LEU A 89 2.18 -1.75 -13.60
CA LEU A 89 1.76 -2.32 -12.32
C LEU A 89 2.94 -2.46 -11.34
N VAL A 90 4.10 -2.90 -11.83
CA VAL A 90 5.34 -2.97 -11.03
C VAL A 90 5.80 -1.57 -10.60
N ALA A 91 5.78 -0.60 -11.52
CA ALA A 91 6.14 0.78 -11.22
C ALA A 91 5.20 1.40 -10.18
N LEU A 92 3.90 1.18 -10.32
CA LEU A 92 2.86 1.60 -9.36
C LEU A 92 3.07 0.92 -8.00
N ALA A 93 3.20 -0.39 -7.96
CA ALA A 93 3.43 -1.15 -6.73
C ALA A 93 4.68 -0.63 -5.99
N ARG A 94 5.77 -0.40 -6.72
CA ARG A 94 7.02 0.13 -6.17
C ARG A 94 6.85 1.56 -5.67
N LYS A 95 6.16 2.43 -6.42
CA LYS A 95 5.88 3.81 -6.02
C LYS A 95 5.04 3.86 -4.74
N LEU A 96 3.95 3.10 -4.68
CA LEU A 96 3.08 3.01 -3.50
C LEU A 96 3.81 2.38 -2.31
N THR A 97 4.65 1.36 -2.55
CA THR A 97 5.51 0.77 -1.51
C THR A 97 6.51 1.80 -0.97
N ALA A 98 7.11 2.60 -1.85
CA ALA A 98 8.02 3.67 -1.43
C ALA A 98 7.28 4.68 -0.57
N ILE A 99 6.09 5.13 -0.98
CA ILE A 99 5.24 6.05 -0.22
C ILE A 99 4.88 5.47 1.16
N ALA A 100 4.51 4.18 1.23
CA ALA A 100 4.22 3.49 2.47
C ALA A 100 5.42 3.45 3.44
N LYS A 101 6.64 3.44 2.88
CA LYS A 101 7.90 3.44 3.64
C LYS A 101 8.31 4.85 4.04
N THR A 102 8.19 5.83 3.13
CA THR A 102 8.60 7.22 3.35
C THR A 102 7.67 7.97 4.29
N SER A 103 6.40 7.57 4.42
CA SER A 103 5.51 8.13 5.45
C SER A 103 6.03 7.91 6.88
N ARG A 104 6.91 6.92 7.11
CA ARG A 104 7.65 6.76 8.37
C ARG A 104 8.97 7.51 8.42
N CYS A 105 9.49 7.91 7.28
CA CYS A 105 10.74 8.64 7.14
C CYS A 105 10.45 10.10 6.79
N LYS A 106 9.65 10.78 7.61
CA LYS A 106 9.84 12.22 7.80
C LYS A 106 11.03 12.43 8.77
N ALA A 107 12.14 11.76 8.49
CA ALA A 107 13.42 12.03 9.13
C ALA A 107 14.03 13.20 8.35
N ASN A 108 13.67 14.42 8.78
CA ASN A 108 14.51 15.62 8.73
C ASN A 108 15.46 15.73 7.52
N PHE A 109 14.93 16.21 6.40
CA PHE A 109 15.71 16.77 5.30
C PHE A 109 15.55 18.30 5.31
N TRP A 110 16.16 18.96 6.29
CA TRP A 110 16.44 20.40 6.27
C TRP A 110 17.77 20.63 6.96
N LEU A 111 18.85 20.51 6.18
CA LEU A 111 20.13 21.17 6.42
C LEU A 111 20.70 21.51 5.04
N HIS A 112 20.46 22.74 4.61
CA HIS A 112 21.39 23.49 3.77
C HIS A 112 21.28 24.96 4.13
#